data_AF-A0A1E7F397-F1
#
_entry.id   AF-A0A1E7F397-F1
#
_cell.length_a   1.000
_cell.length_b   1.000
_cell.length_c   1.000
_cell.angle_alpha   90.00
_cell.angle_beta   90.00
_cell.angle_gamma   90.00
#
_symmetry.space_group_name_H-M   'P 1'
#
loop_
_entity.id
_entity.type
_entity.pdbx_description
1 polymer ?
#
loop_
_entity_poly.entity_id
_entity_poly.type
_entity_poly.pdbx_seq_one_letter_code
_entity_poly.pdbx_strand_id
1 'polypeptide(L)'
;MKKKDGKQRNHLALPPGGFEEATLTCRNKDRVYIKKRTGFVKLALQHGYNIVPVYTFGENQTYDNIQGMWNFRLWLNKLGIPAIVVFGSWFFPILPKRDNCGLRIVVGEPVVLPTISNPSREEVKHWHDKYITALTRIFEEHKEEYYGPEIAKTQKLEVW
;
A
#
# COMPACT_ATOMS: atom_id res chain seq x y z
N MET A 1 -43.50 -2.53 2.88
CA MET A 1 -42.03 -2.68 2.77
C MET A 1 -41.43 -1.32 2.39
N LYS A 2 -40.55 -0.76 3.22
CA LYS A 2 -39.88 0.52 2.93
C LYS A 2 -38.90 0.32 1.77
N LYS A 3 -39.00 1.15 0.73
CA LYS A 3 -38.00 1.25 -0.36
C LYS A 3 -36.65 1.61 0.28
N LYS A 4 -35.64 0.76 0.12
CA LYS A 4 -34.25 1.16 0.38
C LYS A 4 -33.88 2.16 -0.71
N ASP A 5 -33.63 3.42 -0.34
CA ASP A 5 -33.03 4.40 -1.23
C ASP A 5 -31.71 3.85 -1.76
N GLY A 6 -31.73 3.37 -3.00
CA GLY A 6 -30.61 2.71 -3.66
C GLY A 6 -29.59 3.73 -4.14
N LYS A 7 -28.82 4.32 -3.23
CA LYS A 7 -27.58 5.00 -3.62
C LYS A 7 -26.64 3.97 -4.24
N GLN A 8 -26.36 4.11 -5.53
CA GLN A 8 -25.36 3.32 -6.24
C GLN A 8 -24.02 3.48 -5.49
N ARG A 9 -23.51 2.38 -4.92
CA ARG A 9 -22.21 2.37 -4.23
C ARG A 9 -21.13 2.12 -5.27
N ASN A 10 -20.32 3.13 -5.55
CA ASN A 10 -19.17 3.01 -6.44
C ASN A 10 -18.00 2.39 -5.68
N HIS A 11 -17.25 1.52 -6.32
CA HIS A 11 -15.99 1.02 -5.80
C HIS A 11 -14.87 1.97 -6.23
N LEU A 12 -13.93 2.25 -5.32
CA LEU A 12 -12.78 3.10 -5.57
C LEU A 12 -11.52 2.36 -5.15
N ALA A 13 -10.47 2.44 -5.97
CA ALA A 13 -9.13 1.98 -5.63
C ALA A 13 -8.24 3.19 -5.38
N LEU A 14 -7.46 3.15 -4.30
CA LEU A 14 -6.53 4.20 -3.92
C LEU A 14 -5.19 3.55 -3.56
N PRO A 15 -4.06 3.99 -4.15
CA PRO A 15 -2.72 3.66 -3.69
C PRO A 15 -2.24 4.75 -2.70
N PRO A 16 -2.44 4.58 -1.38
CA PRO A 16 -2.13 5.62 -0.39
C PRO A 16 -0.63 5.94 -0.26
N GLY A 17 0.26 5.05 -0.74
CA GLY A 17 1.71 5.20 -0.68
C GLY A 17 2.25 6.38 -1.51
N GLY A 18 1.75 6.54 -2.74
CA GLY A 18 2.13 7.63 -3.64
C GLY A 18 3.62 7.66 -3.98
N PHE A 19 4.16 8.86 -4.22
CA PHE A 19 5.57 9.05 -4.61
C PHE A 19 6.54 8.60 -3.52
N GLU A 20 6.18 8.73 -2.25
CA GLU A 20 7.02 8.33 -1.13
C GLU A 20 7.23 6.81 -1.08
N GLU A 21 6.20 6.02 -1.36
CA GLU A 21 6.33 4.56 -1.47
C GLU A 21 7.21 4.18 -2.67
N ALA A 22 6.94 4.76 -3.84
CA ALA A 22 7.75 4.54 -5.04
C ALA A 22 9.22 4.96 -4.84
N THR A 23 9.47 6.01 -4.06
CA THR A 23 10.83 6.47 -3.70
C THR A 23 11.54 5.48 -2.78
N LEU A 24 10.79 4.77 -1.93
CA LEU A 24 11.30 3.78 -0.99
C LEU A 24 11.41 2.38 -1.59
N THR A 25 10.81 2.14 -2.77
CA THR A 25 10.88 0.86 -3.48
C THR A 25 12.32 0.38 -3.56
N CYS A 26 12.52 -0.87 -3.22
CA CYS A 26 13.84 -1.50 -3.14
C CYS A 26 13.67 -2.97 -3.48
N ARG A 27 14.51 -3.46 -4.39
CA ARG A 27 14.55 -4.88 -4.71
C ARG A 27 14.77 -5.69 -3.43
N ASN A 28 14.01 -6.76 -3.27
CA ASN A 28 14.05 -7.67 -2.11
C ASN A 28 13.58 -7.05 -0.78
N LYS A 29 12.96 -5.88 -0.77
CA LYS A 29 12.32 -5.31 0.42
C LYS A 29 10.88 -4.95 0.15
N ASP A 30 9.98 -5.46 0.97
CA ASP A 30 8.57 -5.12 0.94
C ASP A 30 8.36 -3.89 1.82
N ARG A 31 7.96 -2.77 1.20
CA ARG A 31 7.82 -1.47 1.85
C ARG A 31 6.51 -0.83 1.46
N VAL A 32 5.78 -0.35 2.44
CA VAL A 32 4.57 0.45 2.23
C VAL A 32 4.68 1.77 2.97
N TYR A 33 4.32 2.89 2.33
CA TYR A 33 4.33 4.22 2.94
C TYR A 33 2.91 4.62 3.37
N ILE A 34 2.49 4.12 4.52
CA ILE A 34 1.09 4.19 4.96
C ILE A 34 0.93 4.73 6.38
N LYS A 35 1.97 4.68 7.21
CA LYS A 35 1.88 4.97 8.66
C LYS A 35 1.31 6.36 8.96
N LYS A 36 1.58 7.34 8.10
CA LYS A 36 1.11 8.73 8.22
C LYS A 36 -0.06 9.07 7.29
N ARG A 37 -0.56 8.11 6.51
CA ARG A 37 -1.56 8.31 5.47
C ARG A 37 -2.97 8.00 5.97
N THR A 38 -3.46 8.75 6.95
CA THR A 38 -4.75 8.46 7.58
C THR A 38 -5.97 9.02 6.84
N GLY A 39 -5.76 9.82 5.79
CA GLY A 39 -6.82 10.57 5.09
C GLY A 39 -7.90 9.68 4.47
N PHE A 40 -7.51 8.54 3.87
CA PHE A 40 -8.48 7.61 3.26
C PHE A 40 -9.40 6.97 4.30
N VAL A 41 -8.87 6.68 5.50
CA VAL A 41 -9.66 6.16 6.63
C VAL A 41 -10.65 7.21 7.13
N LYS A 42 -10.20 8.47 7.26
CA LYS A 42 -11.08 9.58 7.62
C LYS A 42 -12.25 9.70 6.63
N LEU A 43 -11.96 9.70 5.33
CA LEU A 43 -13.00 9.79 4.30
C LEU A 43 -13.95 8.59 4.34
N ALA A 44 -13.42 7.38 4.55
CA ALA A 44 -14.23 6.18 4.67
C ALA A 44 -15.21 6.25 5.86
N LEU A 45 -14.75 6.72 7.02
CA LEU A 45 -15.60 6.97 8.19
C LEU A 45 -16.70 8.00 7.89
N GLN A 46 -16.35 9.11 7.23
CA GLN A 46 -17.30 10.19 6.94
C GLN A 46 -18.41 9.78 5.95
N HIS A 47 -18.07 8.92 4.99
CA HIS A 47 -18.97 8.54 3.91
C HIS A 47 -19.55 7.13 4.03
N GLY A 48 -19.20 6.39 5.09
CA GLY A 48 -19.73 5.05 5.36
C GLY A 48 -19.23 3.99 4.39
N TYR A 49 -17.95 4.06 4.02
CA TYR A 49 -17.27 3.05 3.22
C TYR A 49 -16.55 2.02 4.09
N ASN A 50 -16.62 0.76 3.68
CA ASN A 50 -15.70 -0.26 4.15
C ASN A 50 -14.39 -0.16 3.36
N ILE A 51 -13.28 -0.50 3.99
CA ILE A 51 -11.97 -0.47 3.35
C ILE A 51 -11.52 -1.91 3.13
N VAL A 52 -11.14 -2.24 1.90
CA VAL A 52 -10.58 -3.54 1.56
C VAL A 52 -9.07 -3.40 1.41
N PRO A 53 -8.24 -3.97 2.30
CA PRO A 53 -6.79 -3.98 2.14
C PRO A 53 -6.40 -4.86 0.95
N VAL A 54 -5.50 -4.35 0.12
CA VAL A 54 -4.98 -5.04 -1.06
C VAL A 54 -3.47 -4.93 -1.04
N TYR A 55 -2.78 -6.05 -1.27
CA TYR A 55 -1.32 -6.09 -1.32
C TYR A 55 -0.86 -6.75 -2.62
N THR A 56 0.18 -6.17 -3.25
CA THR A 56 0.76 -6.68 -4.49
C THR A 56 2.18 -7.19 -4.23
N PHE A 57 2.38 -8.49 -4.26
CA PHE A 57 3.72 -9.09 -4.23
C PHE A 57 4.41 -8.95 -5.59
N GLY A 58 5.73 -8.75 -5.56
CA GLY A 58 6.59 -8.69 -6.74
C GLY A 58 6.75 -7.32 -7.37
N GLU A 59 5.97 -6.32 -6.95
CA GLU A 59 6.05 -4.96 -7.50
C GLU A 59 7.46 -4.38 -7.32
N ASN A 60 8.07 -4.61 -6.16
CA ASN A 60 9.44 -4.21 -5.84
C ASN A 60 10.54 -4.90 -6.68
N GLN A 61 10.21 -5.91 -7.48
CA GLN A 61 11.15 -6.61 -8.37
C GLN A 61 11.11 -6.07 -9.81
N THR A 62 10.10 -5.28 -10.16
CA THR A 62 9.89 -4.76 -11.52
C THR A 62 10.91 -3.70 -11.91
N TYR A 63 11.42 -2.93 -10.96
CA TYR A 63 12.44 -1.91 -11.16
C TYR A 63 13.48 -1.94 -10.04
N ASP A 64 14.72 -1.62 -10.37
CA ASP A 64 15.68 -1.17 -9.37
C ASP A 64 15.48 0.31 -9.09
N ASN A 65 15.84 0.75 -7.91
CA ASN A 65 15.79 2.16 -7.51
C ASN A 65 17.05 2.49 -6.71
N ILE A 66 17.61 3.68 -6.92
CA ILE A 66 18.74 4.16 -6.10
C ILE A 66 18.32 4.11 -4.63
N GLN A 67 19.22 3.67 -3.75
CA GLN A 67 18.95 3.61 -2.32
C GLN A 67 19.74 4.68 -1.56
N GLY A 68 19.14 5.23 -0.50
CA GLY A 68 19.77 6.21 0.40
C GLY A 68 19.21 7.63 0.27
N MET A 69 19.74 8.54 1.10
CA MET A 69 19.33 9.95 1.19
C MET A 69 17.82 10.14 1.47
N TRP A 70 17.22 9.25 2.25
CA TRP A 70 15.77 9.21 2.46
C TRP A 70 15.18 10.51 2.98
N ASN A 71 15.83 11.17 3.93
CA ASN A 71 15.33 12.45 4.47
C ASN A 71 15.21 13.51 3.37
N PHE A 72 16.21 13.62 2.49
CA PHE A 72 16.21 14.57 1.38
C PHE A 72 15.18 14.19 0.32
N ARG A 73 15.14 12.92 -0.09
CA ARG A 73 14.22 12.43 -1.14
C ARG A 73 12.75 12.49 -0.70
N LEU A 74 12.45 12.09 0.54
CA LEU A 74 11.10 12.23 1.10
C LEU A 74 10.73 13.70 1.34
N TRP A 75 11.70 14.58 1.58
CA TRP A 75 11.45 16.03 1.63
C TRP A 75 11.09 16.58 0.24
N LEU A 76 11.79 16.17 -0.83
CA LEU A 76 11.43 16.53 -2.21
C LEU A 76 10.01 16.07 -2.58
N ASN A 77 9.63 14.84 -2.21
CA ASN A 77 8.27 14.33 -2.47
C ASN A 77 7.19 15.20 -1.81
N LYS A 78 7.44 15.72 -0.60
CA LYS A 78 6.51 16.66 0.07
C LYS A 78 6.35 17.99 -0.66
N LEU A 79 7.34 18.38 -1.46
CA LEU A 79 7.29 19.55 -2.35
C LEU A 79 6.67 19.23 -3.71
N GLY A 80 6.18 18.00 -3.93
CA GLY A 80 5.62 17.56 -5.21
C GLY A 80 6.67 17.18 -6.26
N ILE A 81 7.94 17.08 -5.88
CA ILE A 81 9.03 16.65 -6.76
C ILE A 81 9.25 15.15 -6.56
N PRO A 82 8.91 14.28 -7.55
CA PRO A 82 9.07 12.84 -7.40
C PRO A 82 10.56 12.49 -7.36
N ALA A 83 11.08 12.11 -6.20
CA ALA A 83 12.48 11.73 -6.01
C ALA A 83 12.73 10.26 -6.34
N ILE A 84 12.09 9.75 -7.39
CA ILE A 84 12.13 8.37 -7.85
C ILE A 84 13.21 8.27 -8.94
N VAL A 85 14.19 7.37 -8.76
CA VAL A 85 15.23 7.15 -9.76
C VAL A 85 15.31 5.65 -10.02
N VAL A 86 14.49 5.20 -10.97
CA VAL A 86 14.28 3.78 -11.27
C VAL A 86 14.94 3.34 -12.57
N PHE A 87 15.38 2.09 -12.62
CA PHE A 87 15.94 1.44 -13.79
C PHE A 87 15.42 0.01 -13.90
N GLY A 88 14.79 -0.31 -15.03
CA GLY A 88 14.24 -1.64 -15.30
C GLY A 88 15.18 -2.48 -16.17
N SER A 89 14.75 -2.83 -17.39
CA SER A 89 15.50 -3.72 -18.28
C SER A 89 16.82 -3.11 -18.76
N TRP A 90 17.87 -3.94 -18.92
CA TRP A 90 19.20 -3.49 -19.32
C TRP A 90 19.23 -2.69 -20.64
N PHE A 91 18.57 -3.21 -21.68
CA PHE A 91 18.50 -2.54 -23.00
C PHE A 91 17.41 -1.46 -23.06
N PHE A 92 16.45 -1.48 -22.13
CA PHE A 92 15.34 -0.54 -22.08
C PHE A 92 15.05 -0.14 -20.62
N PRO A 93 15.83 0.79 -20.03
CA PRO A 93 15.75 1.10 -18.59
C PRO A 93 14.39 1.64 -18.12
N ILE A 94 13.54 2.10 -19.03
CA ILE A 94 12.19 2.58 -18.74
C ILE A 94 11.18 1.41 -18.67
N LEU A 95 11.47 0.28 -19.31
CA LEU A 95 10.60 -0.90 -19.26
C LEU A 95 10.90 -1.74 -18.02
N PRO A 96 9.90 -2.39 -17.42
CA PRO A 96 10.12 -3.24 -16.25
C PRO A 96 11.05 -4.41 -16.59
N LYS A 97 11.76 -4.90 -15.57
CA LYS A 97 12.52 -6.15 -15.68
C LYS A 97 11.57 -7.31 -15.95
N ARG A 98 12.06 -8.31 -16.69
CA ARG A 98 11.30 -9.52 -17.04
C ARG A 98 11.68 -10.72 -16.17
N ASP A 99 12.56 -10.51 -15.20
CA ASP A 99 13.16 -11.57 -14.39
C ASP A 99 12.10 -12.09 -13.40
N ASN A 100 11.48 -13.24 -13.71
CA ASN A 100 10.56 -14.01 -12.84
C ASN A 100 9.59 -13.19 -11.96
N CYS A 101 9.18 -12.01 -12.43
CA CYS A 101 8.37 -11.06 -11.69
C CYS A 101 6.90 -11.47 -11.76
N GLY A 102 6.55 -12.56 -11.09
CA GLY A 102 5.15 -12.93 -10.92
C GLY A 102 4.49 -11.87 -10.05
N LEU A 103 3.63 -11.02 -10.61
CA LEU A 103 2.81 -10.13 -9.78
C LEU A 103 1.67 -10.94 -9.18
N ARG A 104 1.58 -10.96 -7.85
CA ARG A 104 0.45 -11.59 -7.15
C ARG A 104 -0.27 -10.53 -6.33
N ILE A 105 -1.50 -10.23 -6.74
CA ILE A 105 -2.39 -9.32 -6.03
C ILE A 105 -3.25 -10.16 -5.08
N VAL A 106 -3.20 -9.83 -3.80
CA VAL A 106 -4.05 -10.44 -2.77
C VAL A 106 -5.03 -9.40 -2.27
N VAL A 107 -6.32 -9.74 -2.34
CA VAL A 107 -7.42 -8.93 -1.84
C VAL A 107 -7.85 -9.51 -0.50
N GLY A 108 -7.68 -8.75 0.58
CA GLY A 108 -8.03 -9.21 1.91
C GLY A 108 -9.51 -9.03 2.26
N GLU A 109 -9.82 -9.38 3.50
CA GLU A 109 -11.17 -9.18 4.05
C GLU A 109 -11.45 -7.69 4.29
N PRO A 110 -12.69 -7.22 4.07
CA PRO A 110 -13.06 -5.84 4.34
C PRO A 110 -12.90 -5.49 5.83
N VAL A 111 -12.19 -4.40 6.12
CA VAL A 111 -12.33 -3.68 7.38
C VAL A 111 -13.68 -2.98 7.34
N VAL A 112 -14.59 -3.37 8.24
CA VAL A 112 -15.93 -2.77 8.34
C VAL A 112 -15.86 -1.57 9.28
N LEU A 113 -16.16 -0.38 8.75
CA LEU A 113 -16.08 0.87 9.51
C LEU A 113 -17.48 1.40 9.86
N PRO A 114 -17.65 2.06 11.01
CA PRO A 114 -18.85 2.84 11.30
C PRO A 114 -18.89 4.10 10.42
N THR A 115 -20.08 4.69 10.29
CA THR A 115 -20.21 6.01 9.67
C THR A 115 -20.17 7.08 10.75
N ILE A 116 -19.19 7.98 10.71
CA ILE A 116 -18.96 9.05 11.68
C ILE A 116 -18.73 10.35 10.90
N SER A 117 -19.65 11.32 11.01
CA SER A 117 -19.63 12.56 10.21
C SER A 117 -18.38 13.43 10.46
N ASN A 118 -17.95 13.53 11.72
CA ASN A 118 -16.76 14.29 12.13
C ASN A 118 -15.88 13.44 13.06
N PRO A 119 -15.12 12.47 12.51
CA PRO A 119 -14.33 11.55 13.32
C PRO A 119 -13.15 12.27 13.96
N SER A 120 -12.88 11.94 15.23
CA SER A 120 -11.72 12.45 15.96
C SER A 120 -10.40 11.88 15.42
N ARG A 121 -9.27 12.47 15.80
CA ARG A 121 -7.95 11.95 15.39
C ARG A 121 -7.70 10.56 15.96
N GLU A 122 -8.21 10.30 17.15
CA GLU A 122 -8.09 9.05 17.89
C GLU A 122 -8.93 7.95 17.23
N GLU A 123 -10.16 8.27 16.80
CA GLU A 123 -11.01 7.34 16.04
C GLU A 123 -10.38 7.00 14.69
N VAL A 124 -9.90 8.01 13.96
CA VAL A 124 -9.20 7.78 12.68
C VAL A 124 -7.97 6.91 12.90
N LYS A 125 -7.16 7.19 13.93
CA LYS A 125 -5.98 6.39 14.27
C LYS A 125 -6.36 4.95 14.61
N HIS A 126 -7.39 4.73 15.42
CA HIS A 126 -7.86 3.40 15.80
C HIS A 126 -8.22 2.54 14.58
N TRP A 127 -8.99 3.10 13.64
CA TRP A 127 -9.39 2.38 12.43
C TRP A 127 -8.24 2.23 11.42
N HIS A 128 -7.33 3.20 11.37
CA HIS A 128 -6.12 3.10 10.57
C HIS A 128 -5.16 2.02 11.08
N ASP A 129 -5.00 1.89 12.39
CA ASP A 129 -4.21 0.82 13.00
C ASP A 129 -4.82 -0.54 12.68
N LYS A 130 -6.15 -0.68 12.70
CA LYS A 130 -6.85 -1.89 12.23
C LYS A 130 -6.59 -2.19 10.74
N TYR A 131 -6.60 -1.17 9.89
CA TYR A 131 -6.25 -1.32 8.48
C TYR A 131 -4.81 -1.80 8.29
N ILE A 132 -3.84 -1.20 8.99
CA ILE A 132 -2.43 -1.62 8.93
C ILE A 132 -2.30 -3.08 9.39
N THR A 133 -2.94 -3.46 10.49
CA THR A 133 -2.93 -4.85 10.96
C THR A 133 -3.49 -5.81 9.92
N ALA A 134 -4.60 -5.46 9.26
CA ALA A 134 -5.19 -6.29 8.20
C ALA A 134 -4.28 -6.40 6.97
N LEU A 135 -3.64 -5.29 6.56
CA LEU A 135 -2.68 -5.29 5.45
C LEU A 135 -1.43 -6.13 5.77
N THR A 136 -0.86 -5.97 6.97
CA THR A 136 0.27 -6.78 7.43
C THR A 136 -0.10 -8.26 7.50
N ARG A 137 -1.33 -8.58 7.93
CA ARG A 137 -1.82 -9.97 7.95
C ARG A 137 -1.83 -10.58 6.55
N ILE A 138 -2.34 -9.86 5.53
CA ILE A 138 -2.28 -10.33 4.13
C ILE A 138 -0.84 -10.68 3.73
N PHE A 139 0.10 -9.80 4.04
CA PHE A 139 1.50 -10.03 3.72
C PHE A 139 2.01 -11.30 4.42
N GLU A 140 1.80 -11.44 5.73
CA GLU A 140 2.30 -12.57 6.51
C GLU A 140 1.66 -13.91 6.10
N GLU A 141 0.37 -13.94 5.78
CA GLU A 141 -0.35 -15.15 5.36
C GLU A 141 0.11 -15.66 3.98
N HIS A 142 0.52 -14.75 3.08
CA HIS A 142 0.81 -15.11 1.68
C HIS A 142 2.29 -15.04 1.28
N LYS A 143 3.18 -14.50 2.13
CA LYS A 143 4.60 -14.35 1.80
C LYS A 143 5.30 -15.69 1.57
N GLU A 144 4.92 -16.74 2.29
CA GLU A 144 5.50 -18.07 2.10
C GLU A 144 5.10 -18.69 0.76
N GLU A 145 3.83 -18.59 0.40
CA GLU A 145 3.31 -19.06 -0.89
C GLU A 145 3.95 -18.31 -2.07
N TYR A 146 4.34 -17.05 -1.87
CA TYR A 146 4.92 -16.21 -2.92
C TYR A 146 6.44 -16.38 -3.04
N TYR A 147 7.16 -16.27 -1.93
CA TYR A 147 8.63 -16.29 -1.89
C TYR A 147 9.24 -17.68 -1.70
N GLY A 148 8.44 -18.66 -1.29
CA GLY A 148 8.92 -19.95 -0.80
C GLY A 148 9.39 -19.88 0.67
N PRO A 149 9.50 -21.05 1.34
CA PRO A 149 9.68 -21.14 2.79
C PRO A 149 10.98 -20.53 3.30
N GLU A 150 12.07 -20.59 2.52
CA GLU A 150 13.37 -20.08 2.99
C GLU A 150 13.46 -18.55 2.94
N ILE A 151 12.96 -17.94 1.87
CA ILE A 151 12.99 -16.47 1.71
C ILE A 151 11.95 -15.83 2.65
N ALA A 152 10.78 -16.45 2.81
CA ALA A 152 9.71 -15.92 3.65
C ALA A 152 10.09 -15.76 5.13
N LYS A 153 11.02 -16.58 5.66
CA LYS A 153 11.54 -16.47 7.03
C LYS A 153 12.24 -15.13 7.30
N THR A 154 12.93 -14.59 6.29
CA THR A 154 13.68 -13.34 6.42
C THR A 154 12.92 -12.14 5.90
N GLN A 155 11.94 -12.36 5.02
CA GLN A 155 11.11 -11.31 4.46
C GLN A 155 10.13 -10.72 5.48
N LYS A 156 10.07 -9.39 5.53
CA LYS A 156 9.22 -8.61 6.42
C LYS A 156 8.63 -7.42 5.66
N LEU A 157 7.39 -7.09 6.00
CA LEU A 157 6.77 -5.85 5.54
C LEU A 157 7.25 -4.68 6.40
N GLU A 158 8.02 -3.77 5.79
CA GLU A 158 8.41 -2.52 6.40
C GLU A 158 7.28 -1.48 6.23
N VAL A 159 6.65 -1.08 7.34
CA VAL A 159 5.57 -0.07 7.34
C VAL A 159 6.16 1.31 7.67
N TRP A 160 6.27 2.16 6.66
CA TRP A 160 6.83 3.52 6.71
C TRP A 160 5.77 4.60 6.93
#